data_AF-A0A952HI63-F1
#
_entry.id   AF-A0A952HI63-F1
#
_cell.length_a   1.000
_cell.length_b   1.000
_cell.length_c   1.000
_cell.angle_alpha   90.00
_cell.angle_beta   90.00
_cell.angle_gamma   90.00
#
_symmetry.space_group_name_H-M   'P 1'
#
loop_
_entity.id
_entity.type
_entity.pdbx_description
1 polymer ?
#
loop_
_entity_poly.entity_id
_entity_poly.type
_entity_poly.pdbx_seq_one_letter_code
_entity_poly.pdbx_strand_id
1 'polypeptide(L)'
;MPLYLKIALRYLFSTKSKLLSFMSIISIIGITLGVAALIITMAVMGGFMYGIKSKLLETAPHIMIVKADGKFQEYQEVVQKIKDVEGVIDYEPFVYSQAIAGKSS
;
A
#
# COMPACT_ATOMS: atom_id res chain seq x y z
N MET A 1 -32.59 -24.23 -10.84
CA MET A 1 -31.18 -24.61 -11.09
C MET A 1 -31.08 -25.30 -12.44
N PRO A 2 -30.19 -24.87 -13.32
CA PRO A 2 -30.03 -25.46 -14.65
C PRO A 2 -29.62 -26.94 -14.58
N LEU A 3 -30.13 -27.75 -15.51
CA LEU A 3 -29.93 -29.21 -15.58
C LEU A 3 -28.45 -29.61 -15.70
N TYR A 4 -27.65 -28.87 -16.48
CA TYR A 4 -26.23 -29.15 -16.65
C TYR A 4 -25.44 -29.04 -15.34
N LEU A 5 -25.79 -28.06 -14.48
CA LEU A 5 -25.10 -27.86 -13.20
C LEU A 5 -25.37 -29.00 -12.24
N LYS A 6 -26.61 -29.52 -12.21
CA LYS A 6 -26.97 -30.69 -11.39
C LYS A 6 -26.25 -31.96 -11.85
N ILE A 7 -26.10 -32.15 -13.16
CA ILE A 7 -25.37 -33.30 -13.72
C ILE A 7 -23.88 -33.18 -13.41
N ALA A 8 -23.29 -31.98 -13.60
CA ALA A 8 -21.90 -31.72 -13.28
C ALA A 8 -21.59 -31.93 -11.78
N LEU A 9 -22.41 -31.38 -10.87
CA LEU A 9 -22.26 -31.59 -9.43
C LEU A 9 -22.40 -33.07 -9.07
N ARG A 10 -23.36 -33.78 -9.68
CA ARG A 10 -23.54 -35.21 -9.44
C ARG A 10 -22.31 -36.00 -9.87
N TYR A 11 -21.70 -35.71 -11.03
CA TYR A 11 -20.46 -36.38 -11.43
C TYR A 11 -19.25 -35.98 -10.58
N LEU A 12 -19.20 -34.74 -10.10
CA LEU A 12 -18.14 -34.24 -9.21
C LEU A 12 -18.19 -34.93 -7.83
N PHE A 13 -19.38 -35.18 -7.29
CA PHE A 13 -19.58 -35.74 -5.94
C PHE A 13 -19.97 -37.23 -5.92
N SER A 14 -20.47 -37.80 -7.02
CA SER A 14 -20.88 -39.22 -7.11
C SER A 14 -19.77 -40.07 -7.69
N THR A 15 -18.84 -40.46 -6.84
CA THR A 15 -17.75 -41.37 -7.21
C THR A 15 -18.06 -42.80 -6.77
N LYS A 16 -18.00 -43.77 -7.69
CA LYS A 16 -18.24 -45.21 -7.40
C LYS A 16 -17.08 -45.89 -6.64
N SER A 17 -15.89 -45.27 -6.55
CA SER A 17 -14.68 -45.82 -5.92
C SER A 17 -14.10 -44.89 -4.85
N LYS A 18 -13.90 -45.40 -3.62
CA LYS A 18 -13.36 -44.62 -2.48
C LYS A 18 -12.00 -43.97 -2.78
N LEU A 19 -11.15 -44.60 -3.60
CA LEU A 19 -9.81 -44.08 -3.92
C LEU A 19 -9.86 -42.80 -4.77
N LEU A 20 -10.75 -42.76 -5.76
CA LEU A 20 -10.96 -41.58 -6.61
C LEU A 20 -11.53 -40.42 -5.79
N SER A 21 -12.47 -40.69 -4.87
CA SER A 21 -13.04 -39.66 -4.00
C SER A 21 -11.99 -39.03 -3.08
N PHE A 22 -11.06 -39.84 -2.56
CA PHE A 22 -9.99 -39.35 -1.69
C PHE A 22 -9.03 -38.41 -2.44
N MET A 23 -8.61 -38.79 -3.64
CA MET A 23 -7.71 -37.97 -4.46
C MET A 23 -8.37 -36.65 -4.88
N SER A 24 -9.64 -36.66 -5.27
CA SER A 24 -10.35 -35.43 -5.62
C SER A 24 -10.46 -34.46 -4.45
N ILE A 25 -10.73 -34.95 -3.23
CA ILE A 25 -10.82 -34.10 -2.03
C ILE A 25 -9.48 -33.44 -1.73
N ILE A 26 -8.38 -34.20 -1.74
CA ILE A 26 -7.06 -33.64 -1.43
C ILE A 26 -6.58 -32.65 -2.50
N SER A 27 -6.91 -32.89 -3.78
CA SER A 27 -6.63 -31.94 -4.85
C SER A 27 -7.39 -30.62 -4.68
N ILE A 28 -8.69 -30.67 -4.33
CA ILE A 28 -9.49 -29.46 -4.09
C ILE A 28 -8.93 -28.66 -2.92
N ILE A 29 -8.56 -29.32 -1.83
CA ILE A 29 -7.94 -28.67 -0.66
C ILE A 29 -6.62 -28.01 -1.06
N GLY A 30 -5.75 -28.73 -1.78
CA GLY A 30 -4.45 -28.21 -2.20
C GLY A 30 -4.58 -26.97 -3.09
N ILE A 31 -5.47 -27.01 -4.09
CA ILE A 31 -5.72 -25.86 -4.98
C ILE A 31 -6.29 -24.68 -4.19
N THR A 32 -7.25 -24.94 -3.29
CA THR A 32 -7.88 -23.89 -2.48
C THR A 32 -6.83 -23.19 -1.61
N LEU A 33 -5.97 -23.95 -0.94
CA LEU A 33 -4.90 -23.39 -0.10
C LEU A 33 -3.88 -22.62 -0.92
N GLY A 34 -3.47 -23.14 -2.09
CA GLY A 34 -2.52 -22.46 -2.97
C GLY A 34 -3.05 -21.14 -3.52
N VAL A 35 -4.29 -21.13 -4.01
CA VAL A 35 -4.94 -19.92 -4.52
C VAL A 35 -5.19 -18.92 -3.38
N ALA A 36 -5.63 -19.38 -2.21
CA ALA A 36 -5.84 -18.51 -1.06
C ALA A 36 -4.54 -17.83 -0.63
N ALA A 37 -3.42 -18.56 -0.56
CA ALA A 37 -2.11 -17.98 -0.23
C ALA A 37 -1.69 -16.90 -1.24
N LEU A 38 -1.87 -17.14 -2.54
CA LEU A 38 -1.57 -16.16 -3.59
C LEU A 38 -2.45 -14.90 -3.50
N ILE A 39 -3.75 -15.07 -3.22
CA ILE A 39 -4.66 -13.94 -3.04
C ILE A 39 -4.24 -13.10 -1.83
N ILE A 40 -3.93 -13.76 -0.70
CA ILE A 40 -3.52 -13.06 0.54
C ILE A 40 -2.22 -12.28 0.32
N THR A 41 -1.20 -12.88 -0.29
CA THR A 41 0.08 -12.20 -0.51
C THR A 41 -0.06 -10.98 -1.41
N MET A 42 -0.86 -11.11 -2.48
CA MET A 42 -1.21 -9.98 -3.35
C MET A 42 -1.97 -8.90 -2.60
N ALA A 43 -2.95 -9.27 -1.76
CA ALA A 43 -3.71 -8.32 -0.97
C ALA A 43 -2.82 -7.55 0.03
N VAL A 44 -1.91 -8.24 0.71
CA VAL A 44 -0.95 -7.63 1.65
C VAL A 44 -0.02 -6.66 0.92
N MET A 45 0.61 -7.10 -0.18
CA MET A 45 1.53 -6.24 -0.95
C MET A 45 0.80 -5.04 -1.56
N GLY A 46 -0.39 -5.26 -2.12
CA GLY A 46 -1.21 -4.19 -2.70
C GLY A 46 -1.65 -3.16 -1.66
N GLY A 47 -2.15 -3.62 -0.51
CA GLY A 47 -2.55 -2.75 0.59
C GLY A 47 -1.38 -1.98 1.20
N PHE A 48 -0.24 -2.64 1.39
CA PHE A 48 0.97 -2.00 1.91
C PHE A 48 1.53 -0.95 0.95
N MET A 49 1.57 -1.26 -0.35
CA MET A 49 2.03 -0.32 -1.37
C MET A 49 1.11 0.89 -1.48
N TYR A 50 -0.20 0.71 -1.36
CA TYR A 50 -1.14 1.82 -1.27
C TYR A 50 -0.86 2.69 -0.03
N GLY A 51 -0.68 2.08 1.14
CA GLY A 51 -0.43 2.81 2.39
C GLY A 51 0.89 3.57 2.40
N ILE A 52 1.98 3.00 1.88
CA ILE A 52 3.24 3.73 1.74
C ILE A 52 3.08 4.88 0.75
N LYS A 53 2.47 4.61 -0.42
CA LYS A 53 2.31 5.61 -1.46
C LYS A 53 1.45 6.78 -0.99
N SER A 54 0.36 6.51 -0.28
CA SER A 54 -0.49 7.56 0.30
C SER A 54 0.30 8.39 1.31
N LYS A 55 1.05 7.75 2.22
CA LYS A 55 1.80 8.48 3.24
C LYS A 55 2.94 9.33 2.66
N LEU A 56 3.61 8.83 1.63
CA LEU A 56 4.64 9.58 0.91
C LEU A 56 4.05 10.79 0.17
N LEU A 57 2.92 10.62 -0.52
CA LEU A 57 2.27 11.70 -1.27
C LEU A 57 1.59 12.73 -0.36
N GLU A 58 1.05 12.31 0.78
CA GLU A 58 0.43 13.20 1.77
C GLU A 58 1.45 14.09 2.49
N THR A 59 2.68 13.59 2.69
CA THR A 59 3.69 14.30 3.50
C THR A 59 4.70 15.07 2.63
N ALA A 60 4.65 14.91 1.29
CA ALA A 60 5.54 15.62 0.39
C ALA A 60 4.97 17.01 0.06
N PRO A 61 5.66 18.11 0.44
CA PRO A 61 5.28 19.43 -0.04
C PRO A 61 5.41 19.47 -1.56
N HIS A 62 4.41 20.01 -2.26
CA HIS A 62 4.42 20.09 -3.72
C HIS A 62 5.58 20.97 -4.22
N ILE A 63 6.00 21.95 -3.42
CA ILE A 63 7.11 22.86 -3.69
C ILE A 63 7.93 23.01 -2.41
N MET A 64 9.25 22.86 -2.51
CA MET A 64 10.19 23.09 -1.40
C MET A 64 11.15 24.22 -1.77
N ILE A 65 11.22 25.25 -0.92
CA ILE A 65 12.13 26.38 -1.10
C ILE A 65 13.22 26.28 -0.03
N VAL A 66 14.45 26.05 -0.45
CA VAL A 66 15.63 25.92 0.42
C VAL A 66 16.75 26.81 -0.08
N LYS A 67 17.48 27.43 0.85
CA LYS A 67 18.66 28.25 0.55
C LYS A 67 19.92 27.43 0.74
N ALA A 68 20.79 27.40 -0.26
CA ALA A 68 21.99 26.55 -0.27
C ALA A 68 23.02 26.94 0.82
N ASP A 69 23.00 28.18 1.31
CA ASP A 69 23.91 28.68 2.34
C ASP A 69 23.46 28.38 3.79
N GLY A 70 22.31 27.71 3.96
CA GLY A 70 21.75 27.33 5.26
C GLY A 70 21.18 28.48 6.10
N LYS A 71 21.31 29.74 5.69
CA LYS A 71 20.82 30.92 6.43
C LYS A 71 19.64 31.57 5.72
N PHE A 72 18.45 31.06 6.03
CA PHE A 72 17.19 31.62 5.54
C PHE A 72 16.75 32.83 6.40
N GLN A 73 17.52 33.93 6.36
CA GLN A 73 17.23 35.13 7.16
C GLN A 73 16.04 35.93 6.63
N GLU A 74 15.81 35.91 5.31
CA GLU A 74 14.72 36.65 4.67
C GLU A 74 13.39 35.86 4.61
N TYR A 75 13.21 34.86 5.47
CA TYR A 75 12.05 33.96 5.40
C TYR A 75 10.70 34.70 5.47
N GLN A 76 10.61 35.77 6.28
CA GLN A 76 9.38 36.53 6.46
C GLN A 76 8.94 37.25 5.17
N GLU A 77 9.87 37.86 4.44
CA GLU A 77 9.55 38.53 3.15
C GLU A 77 9.12 37.52 2.09
N VAL A 78 9.78 36.35 2.06
CA VAL A 78 9.46 35.28 1.11
C VAL A 78 8.07 34.72 1.40
N VAL A 79 7.70 34.52 2.67
CA VAL A 79 6.36 34.06 3.07
C VAL A 79 5.27 35.05 2.64
N GLN A 80 5.49 36.36 2.78
CA GLN A 80 4.53 37.36 2.31
C GLN A 80 4.34 37.29 0.79
N LYS A 81 5.43 37.17 0.02
CA LYS A 81 5.34 37.01 -1.44
C LYS A 81 4.60 35.73 -1.85
N ILE A 82 4.79 34.63 -1.12
CA ILE A 82 4.14 33.35 -1.40
C ILE A 82 2.64 33.40 -1.09
N LYS A 83 2.22 34.12 -0.04
CA LYS A 83 0.79 34.33 0.25
C LYS A 83 0.03 34.98 -0.88
N ASP A 84 0.67 35.91 -1.59
CA ASP A 84 0.05 36.67 -2.66
C ASP A 84 0.02 35.92 -4.01
N VAL A 85 0.63 34.72 -4.10
CA VAL A 85 0.62 33.91 -5.32
C VAL A 85 -0.67 33.10 -5.42
N GLU A 86 -1.41 33.32 -6.50
CA GLU A 86 -2.63 32.58 -6.80
C GLU A 86 -2.32 31.09 -7.04
N GLY A 87 -2.97 30.21 -6.28
CA GLY A 87 -2.76 28.75 -6.32
C GLY A 87 -2.00 28.18 -5.11
N VAL A 88 -1.52 29.01 -4.19
CA VAL A 88 -0.96 28.54 -2.91
C VAL A 88 -2.11 28.22 -1.94
N ILE A 89 -2.28 26.93 -1.64
CA ILE A 89 -3.34 26.44 -0.72
C ILE A 89 -2.86 26.52 0.73
N ASP A 90 -1.61 26.16 1.00
CA ASP A 90 -1.02 26.18 2.34
C ASP A 90 0.51 26.36 2.26
N TYR A 91 1.12 26.88 3.33
CA TYR A 91 2.57 27.05 3.45
C TYR A 91 3.02 26.85 4.90
N GLU A 92 4.12 26.14 5.11
CA GLU A 92 4.67 25.89 6.44
C GLU A 92 6.20 26.07 6.44
N PRO A 93 6.74 27.04 7.22
CA PRO A 93 8.17 27.21 7.35
C PRO A 93 8.77 26.08 8.19
N PHE A 94 9.85 25.46 7.71
CA PHE A 94 10.53 24.38 8.42
C PHE A 94 12.01 24.71 8.66
N VAL A 95 12.55 24.18 9.76
CA VAL A 95 13.99 24.23 10.06
C VAL A 95 14.53 22.80 10.00
N TYR A 96 15.54 22.59 9.16
CA TYR A 96 16.22 21.30 9.04
C TYR A 96 17.62 21.40 9.64
N SER A 97 17.83 20.80 10.81
CA SER A 97 19.12 20.74 11.48
C SER A 97 19.55 19.29 11.70
N GLN A 98 20.79 18.94 11.35
CA GLN A 98 21.37 17.67 11.76
C GLN A 98 21.89 17.82 13.19
N ALA A 99 21.34 17.04 14.13
CA ALA A 99 21.82 16.99 15.50
C ALA A 99 22.57 15.66 15.72
N ILE A 100 23.78 15.75 16.28
CA ILE A 100 24.52 14.58 16.77
C ILE A 100 24.21 14.45 18.26
N ALA A 101 23.51 13.38 18.65
CA ALA A 101 23.26 13.07 20.05
C ALA A 101 24.51 12.40 20.66
N GLY A 102 25.38 13.20 21.30
CA GLY A 102 26.52 12.70 22.07
C GLY A 102 26.22 12.76 23.58
N LYS A 103 26.41 11.65 24.29
CA LYS A 103 26.37 11.62 25.76
C LYS A 103 27.66 12.27 26.28
N SER A 104 27.55 13.50 26.79
CA SER A 104 28.63 14.13 27.56
C SER A 104 28.81 13.33 28.85
N SER A 105 29.95 12.66 28.99
CA SER A 105 30.34 11.96 30.22
C SER A 105 31.17 12.85 31.12
#